data_AF-A0A2T1CSQ8-F1
#
_entry.id   AF-A0A2T1CSQ8-F1
#
_cell.length_a   1.000
_cell.length_b   1.000
_cell.length_c   1.000
_cell.angle_alpha   90.00
_cell.angle_beta   90.00
_cell.angle_gamma   90.00
#
_symmetry.space_group_name_H-M   'P 1'
#
loop_
_entity.id
_entity.type
_entity.pdbx_description
1 polymer ?
#
loop_
_entity_poly.entity_id
_entity_poly.type
_entity_poly.pdbx_seq_one_letter_code
_entity_poly.pdbx_strand_id
1 'polypeptide(L)'
;MNPDQLDQLDRSSNVNGQTCNLSEEFEKLAQFAAQAWKEDHPEAQADSQEDFEACVLYVTTEMATAGKAVGGVTGLALLCGEGSKAARSVCKRVFT
;
A
#
# COMPACT_ATOMS: atom_id res chain seq x y z
N MET A 1 -12.14 4.55 -9.90
CA MET A 1 -12.87 4.66 -8.62
C MET A 1 -13.27 6.12 -8.45
N ASN A 2 -14.54 6.42 -8.12
CA ASN A 2 -14.99 7.80 -7.89
C ASN A 2 -14.49 8.28 -6.51
N PRO A 3 -13.97 9.51 -6.32
CA PRO A 3 -13.61 10.07 -5.01
C PRO A 3 -14.69 9.89 -3.91
N ASP A 4 -15.97 9.93 -4.26
CA ASP A 4 -17.07 9.70 -3.29
C ASP A 4 -17.06 8.29 -2.67
N GLN A 5 -16.45 7.30 -3.34
CA GLN A 5 -16.33 5.94 -2.81
C GLN A 5 -15.15 5.77 -1.85
N LEU A 6 -14.09 6.56 -2.01
CA LEU A 6 -13.00 6.64 -1.03
C LEU A 6 -13.49 7.28 0.28
N ASP A 7 -14.25 8.38 0.16
CA ASP A 7 -14.85 9.06 1.31
C ASP A 7 -15.86 8.18 2.07
N GLN A 8 -16.59 7.32 1.35
CA GLN A 8 -17.49 6.33 1.96
C GLN A 8 -16.74 5.18 2.63
N LEU A 9 -15.59 4.76 2.10
CA LEU A 9 -14.73 3.75 2.72
C LEU A 9 -14.17 4.25 4.04
N ASP A 10 -13.58 5.46 4.07
CA ASP A 10 -13.05 6.07 5.31
C ASP A 10 -14.15 6.32 6.35
N ARG A 11 -15.38 6.68 5.93
CA ARG A 11 -16.53 6.84 6.84
C ARG A 11 -17.12 5.51 7.32
N SER A 12 -16.95 4.43 6.57
CA SER A 12 -17.48 3.10 6.93
C SER A 12 -16.68 2.38 8.02
N SER A 13 -15.45 2.83 8.30
CA SER A 13 -14.51 2.16 9.21
C SER A 13 -14.68 2.52 10.69
N ASN A 14 -15.85 3.04 11.11
CA ASN A 14 -16.11 3.37 12.51
C ASN A 14 -16.43 2.10 13.31
N VAL A 15 -15.40 1.37 13.71
CA VAL A 15 -15.52 0.23 14.62
C VAL A 15 -15.27 0.77 16.04
N ASN A 16 -16.31 0.73 16.89
CA ASN A 16 -16.22 1.11 18.31
C ASN A 16 -15.67 2.52 18.62
N GLY A 17 -15.98 3.53 17.79
CA GLY A 17 -15.60 4.92 18.06
C GLY A 17 -14.15 5.27 17.68
N GLN A 18 -13.45 4.36 17.00
CA GLN A 18 -12.18 4.65 16.32
C GLN A 18 -12.44 4.87 14.83
N THR A 19 -12.14 6.07 14.34
CA THR A 19 -12.03 6.33 12.91
C THR A 19 -10.80 5.60 12.37
N CYS A 20 -11.01 4.51 11.64
CA CYS A 20 -9.94 3.80 10.95
C CYS A 20 -9.72 4.45 9.57
N ASN A 21 -8.61 5.18 9.43
CA ASN A 21 -8.17 5.72 8.15
C ASN A 21 -7.57 4.57 7.33
N LEU A 22 -8.31 4.10 6.33
CA LEU A 22 -7.90 2.92 5.57
C LEU A 22 -6.63 3.19 4.76
N SER A 23 -6.40 4.43 4.34
CA SER A 23 -5.16 4.80 3.66
C SER A 23 -3.94 4.63 4.57
N GLU A 24 -4.03 5.02 5.84
CA GLU A 24 -2.94 4.83 6.81
C GLU A 24 -2.69 3.35 7.08
N GLU A 25 -3.75 2.55 7.20
CA GLU A 25 -3.61 1.10 7.41
C GLU A 25 -3.00 0.40 6.19
N PHE A 26 -3.36 0.81 4.97
CA PHE A 26 -2.71 0.31 3.76
C PHE A 26 -1.24 0.72 3.67
N GLU A 27 -0.87 1.92 4.07
CA GLU A 27 0.54 2.29 4.16
C GLU A 27 1.30 1.44 5.18
N LYS A 28 0.72 1.20 6.37
CA LYS A 28 1.35 0.32 7.38
C LYS A 28 1.54 -1.10 6.84
N LEU A 29 0.55 -1.65 6.13
CA LEU A 29 0.67 -2.96 5.50
C LEU A 29 1.76 -2.98 4.43
N ALA A 30 1.77 -1.98 3.54
CA ALA A 30 2.76 -1.84 2.47
C ALA A 30 4.18 -1.65 3.02
N GLN A 31 4.33 -1.00 4.18
CA GLN A 31 5.62 -0.73 4.81
C GLN A 31 6.40 -2.01 5.11
N PHE A 32 5.73 -3.07 5.56
CA PHE A 32 6.36 -4.36 5.82
C PHE A 32 6.95 -4.97 4.54
N ALA A 33 6.19 -4.95 3.45
CA ALA A 33 6.66 -5.45 2.16
C ALA A 33 7.82 -4.60 1.61
N ALA A 34 7.78 -3.27 1.77
CA ALA A 34 8.86 -2.40 1.33
C ALA A 34 10.16 -2.63 2.11
N GLN A 35 10.07 -2.87 3.42
CA GLN A 35 11.22 -3.21 4.26
C GLN A 35 11.81 -4.57 3.87
N ALA A 36 10.97 -5.59 3.72
CA ALA A 36 11.41 -6.91 3.26
C ALA A 36 12.12 -6.83 1.91
N TRP A 37 11.57 -6.09 0.95
CA TRP A 37 12.22 -5.87 -0.34
C TRP A 37 13.60 -5.22 -0.19
N LYS A 38 13.73 -4.20 0.67
CA LYS A 38 15.01 -3.51 0.89
C LYS A 38 16.06 -4.41 1.57
N GLU A 39 15.62 -5.26 2.49
CA GLU A 39 16.48 -6.26 3.15
C GLU A 39 16.97 -7.33 2.16
N ASP A 40 16.11 -7.75 1.23
CA ASP A 40 16.44 -8.73 0.19
C ASP A 40 17.33 -8.16 -0.94
N HIS A 41 17.37 -6.82 -1.10
CA HIS A 41 18.13 -6.12 -2.14
C HIS A 41 19.10 -5.09 -1.51
N PRO A 42 20.13 -5.52 -0.76
CA PRO A 42 21.08 -4.63 -0.11
C PRO A 42 21.89 -3.76 -1.10
N GLU A 43 21.97 -4.17 -2.36
CA GLU A 43 22.62 -3.45 -3.46
C GLU A 43 21.81 -2.27 -4.03
N ALA A 44 20.52 -2.19 -3.71
CA ALA A 44 19.62 -1.17 -4.25
C ALA A 44 20.07 0.24 -3.84
N GLN A 45 20.15 1.15 -4.82
CA GLN A 45 20.63 2.52 -4.65
C GLN A 45 19.48 3.47 -4.34
N ALA A 46 19.71 4.42 -3.43
CA ALA A 46 18.71 5.38 -2.95
C ALA A 46 18.14 6.28 -4.07
N ASP A 47 18.96 6.62 -5.06
CA ASP A 47 18.68 7.52 -6.17
C ASP A 47 18.38 6.79 -7.49
N SER A 48 18.35 5.46 -7.48
CA SER A 48 18.03 4.65 -8.65
C SER A 48 16.53 4.61 -8.89
N GLN A 49 16.12 5.16 -10.03
CA GLN A 49 14.73 5.08 -10.48
C GLN A 49 14.30 3.62 -10.74
N GLU A 50 15.22 2.78 -11.21
CA GLU A 50 14.96 1.37 -11.48
C GLU A 50 14.68 0.61 -10.17
N ASP A 51 15.51 0.82 -9.14
CA ASP A 51 15.32 0.17 -7.85
C ASP A 51 14.04 0.65 -7.15
N PHE A 52 13.74 1.94 -7.26
CA PHE A 52 12.47 2.49 -6.78
C PHE A 52 11.26 1.84 -7.47
N GLU A 53 11.28 1.72 -8.80
CA GLU A 53 10.20 1.08 -9.56
C GLU A 53 10.07 -0.42 -9.25
N ALA A 54 11.19 -1.12 -9.05
CA ALA A 54 11.22 -2.52 -8.63
C ALA A 54 10.56 -2.72 -7.26
N CYS A 55 10.89 -1.88 -6.27
CA CYS A 55 10.21 -1.89 -4.97
C CYS A 55 8.70 -1.65 -5.13
N VAL A 56 8.30 -0.62 -5.91
CA VAL A 56 6.89 -0.29 -6.09
C VAL A 56 6.13 -1.45 -6.72
N LEU A 57 6.71 -2.13 -7.71
CA LEU A 57 6.11 -3.30 -8.35
C LEU A 57 5.95 -4.46 -7.37
N TYR A 58 6.99 -4.78 -6.59
CA TYR A 58 6.94 -5.82 -5.57
C TYR A 58 5.83 -5.54 -4.55
N VAL A 59 5.84 -4.35 -3.94
CA VAL A 59 4.87 -3.99 -2.90
C VAL A 59 3.44 -3.92 -3.47
N THR A 60 3.26 -3.42 -4.69
CA THR A 60 1.93 -3.42 -5.35
C THR A 60 1.42 -4.85 -5.53
N THR A 61 2.29 -5.80 -5.86
CA THR A 61 1.94 -7.21 -6.04
C THR A 61 1.51 -7.84 -4.72
N GLU A 62 2.25 -7.61 -3.63
CA GLU A 62 1.88 -8.06 -2.30
C GLU A 62 0.54 -7.47 -1.83
N MET A 63 0.31 -6.17 -2.07
CA MET A 63 -0.95 -5.51 -1.75
C MET A 63 -2.12 -6.05 -2.58
N ALA A 64 -1.90 -6.42 -3.84
CA ALA A 64 -2.91 -7.08 -4.67
C ALA A 64 -3.24 -8.49 -4.16
N THR A 65 -2.24 -9.25 -3.70
CA THR A 65 -2.42 -10.55 -3.06
C THR A 65 -3.23 -10.43 -1.77
N ALA A 66 -2.90 -9.45 -0.91
CA ALA A 66 -3.68 -9.13 0.28
C ALA A 66 -5.12 -8.73 -0.08
N GLY A 67 -5.31 -7.92 -1.12
CA GLY A 67 -6.64 -7.51 -1.59
C GLY A 67 -7.51 -8.68 -2.04
N LYS A 68 -6.93 -9.66 -2.75
CA LYS A 68 -7.63 -10.91 -3.12
C LYS A 68 -7.99 -11.75 -1.91
N ALA A 69 -7.12 -11.82 -0.90
CA ALA A 69 -7.34 -12.61 0.31
C ALA A 69 -8.41 -12.00 1.23
N VAL A 70 -8.40 -10.68 1.42
CA VAL A 70 -9.40 -9.96 2.23
C VAL A 70 -10.76 -9.93 1.53
N GLY A 71 -10.79 -9.70 0.21
CA GLY A 71 -12.02 -9.56 -0.56
C GLY A 71 -12.86 -8.35 -0.16
N GLY A 72 -14.13 -8.33 -0.59
CA GLY A 72 -15.07 -7.25 -0.26
C GLY A 72 -14.62 -5.87 -0.75
N VAL A 73 -15.13 -4.82 -0.12
CA VAL A 73 -14.85 -3.43 -0.51
C VAL A 73 -13.41 -3.01 -0.19
N THR A 74 -12.84 -3.52 0.90
CA THR A 74 -11.44 -3.28 1.29
C THR A 74 -10.47 -3.92 0.28
N GLY A 75 -10.72 -5.16 -0.12
CA GLY A 75 -9.93 -5.84 -1.14
C GLY A 75 -10.03 -5.19 -2.52
N LEU A 76 -11.22 -4.69 -2.88
CA LEU A 76 -11.40 -3.90 -4.11
C LEU A 76 -10.62 -2.58 -4.07
N ALA A 77 -10.58 -1.88 -2.94
CA ALA A 77 -9.82 -0.64 -2.81
C ALA A 77 -8.31 -0.87 -3.08
N LEU A 78 -7.76 -1.95 -2.52
CA LEU A 78 -6.37 -2.37 -2.77
C LEU A 78 -6.11 -2.63 -4.26
N LEU A 79 -7.01 -3.37 -4.93
CA LEU A 79 -6.89 -3.73 -6.33
C LEU A 79 -7.15 -2.56 -7.31
N CYS A 80 -7.93 -1.55 -6.89
CA CYS A 80 -8.31 -0.42 -7.73
C CYS A 80 -7.40 0.81 -7.59
N GLY A 81 -6.26 0.69 -6.88
CA GLY A 81 -5.20 1.69 -6.89
C GLY A 81 -4.71 2.15 -5.53
N GLU A 82 -5.44 1.88 -4.43
CA GLU A 82 -4.94 2.27 -3.10
C GLU A 82 -3.70 1.47 -2.70
N GLY A 83 -3.58 0.22 -3.15
CA GLY A 83 -2.38 -0.60 -2.93
C GLY A 83 -1.14 -0.03 -3.62
N SER A 84 -1.26 0.45 -4.87
CA SER A 84 -0.13 1.03 -5.61
C SER A 84 0.23 2.43 -5.12
N LYS A 85 -0.75 3.21 -4.64
CA LYS A 85 -0.52 4.50 -3.99
C LYS A 85 0.24 4.32 -2.68
N ALA A 86 -0.18 3.37 -1.83
CA ALA A 86 0.53 3.01 -0.62
C ALA A 86 1.96 2.53 -0.94
N ALA A 87 2.13 1.63 -1.92
CA ALA A 87 3.43 1.13 -2.38
C ALA A 87 4.41 2.26 -2.74
N ARG A 88 3.98 3.24 -3.56
CA ARG A 88 4.80 4.40 -3.93
C ARG A 88 5.20 5.23 -2.71
N SER A 89 4.27 5.45 -1.78
CA SER A 89 4.53 6.21 -0.55
C SER A 89 5.60 5.54 0.31
N VAL A 90 5.47 4.24 0.57
CA VAL A 90 6.40 3.51 1.45
C VAL A 90 7.74 3.20 0.79
N CYS A 91 7.76 2.86 -0.51
CA CYS A 91 9.02 2.66 -1.24
C CYS A 91 9.81 3.97 -1.25
N LYS A 92 9.15 5.12 -1.41
CA LYS A 92 9.86 6.41 -1.31
C LYS A 92 10.54 6.58 0.05
N ARG A 93 9.88 6.18 1.15
CA ARG A 93 10.42 6.30 2.52
C ARG A 93 11.65 5.41 2.74
N VAL A 94 11.64 4.16 2.28
CA VAL A 94 12.76 3.22 2.51
C VAL A 94 13.98 3.50 1.61
N PHE A 95 13.81 4.34 0.59
CA PHE A 95 14.88 4.83 -0.29
C PHE A 95 15.36 6.25 0.06
N THR A 96 14.87 6.85 1.14
CA THR A 96 15.38 8.12 1.69
C THR A 96 16.35 7.85 2.84
#